data_AF-A0A7V7WKH3-F1
#
_entry.id   AF-A0A7V7WKH3-F1
#
_cell.length_a   1.000
_cell.length_b   1.000
_cell.length_c   1.000
_cell.angle_alpha   90.00
_cell.angle_beta   90.00
_cell.angle_gamma   90.00
#
_symmetry.space_group_name_H-M   'P 1'
#
loop_
_entity.id
_entity.type
_entity.pdbx_description
1 polymer ?
#
loop_
_entity_poly.entity_id
_entity_poly.type
_entity_poly.pdbx_seq_one_letter_code
_entity_poly.pdbx_strand_id
1 'polypeptide(L)' 'MISNSGNAYQLYLRDLGYLIRELAVESKQAATEKQSDFSIGYMAGFHRVVSLMQQQADAFEIPLADLALDGFDPDNELV' A
#
# COMPACT_ATOMS: atom_id res chain seq x y z
N MET A 1 18.98 -22.77 -18.00
CA MET A 1 17.88 -22.03 -17.36
C MET A 1 18.15 -20.56 -17.59
N ILE A 2 17.39 -19.92 -18.48
CA ILE A 2 17.52 -18.48 -18.72
C ILE A 2 16.74 -17.77 -17.61
N SER A 3 17.44 -16.97 -16.80
CA SER A 3 16.91 -16.14 -15.73
C SER A 3 15.90 -15.14 -16.29
N ASN A 4 14.61 -15.26 -15.92
CA ASN A 4 13.57 -14.30 -16.30
C ASN A 4 13.53 -13.10 -15.33
N SER A 5 14.69 -12.53 -15.01
CA SER A 5 14.87 -11.55 -13.94
C SER A 5 14.36 -10.14 -14.27
N GLY A 6 14.02 -9.85 -15.53
CA GLY A 6 13.55 -8.52 -15.94
C GLY A 6 12.19 -8.12 -15.35
N ASN A 7 11.29 -9.09 -15.12
CA ASN A 7 9.91 -8.83 -14.68
C ASN A 7 9.64 -9.29 -13.22
N ALA A 8 10.51 -10.11 -12.62
CA ALA A 8 10.27 -10.65 -11.28
C ALA A 8 10.11 -9.54 -10.22
N TYR A 9 10.95 -8.50 -10.27
CA TYR A 9 10.86 -7.38 -9.33
C TYR A 9 9.63 -6.49 -9.59
N GLN A 10 9.23 -6.32 -10.84
CA GLN A 10 8.01 -5.57 -11.19
C GLN A 10 6.76 -6.29 -10.69
N LEU A 11 6.67 -7.61 -10.94
CA LEU A 11 5.58 -8.44 -10.42
C LEU A 11 5.56 -8.45 -8.89
N TYR A 12 6.73 -8.55 -8.26
CA TYR A 12 6.84 -8.47 -6.81
C TYR A 12 6.33 -7.13 -6.26
N LEU A 13 6.75 -6.00 -6.85
CA LEU A 13 6.31 -4.67 -6.39
C LEU A 13 4.82 -4.46 -6.58
N ARG A 14 4.27 -4.92 -7.71
CA ARG A 14 2.83 -4.85 -7.98
C ARG A 14 2.02 -5.68 -6.98
N ASP A 15 2.43 -6.92 -6.72
CA ASP A 15 1.77 -7.80 -5.76
C ASP A 15 1.90 -7.26 -4.33
N LEU A 16 3.08 -6.78 -3.95
CA LEU A 16 3.31 -6.15 -2.66
C LEU A 16 2.42 -4.93 -2.45
N GLY A 17 2.29 -4.05 -3.45
CA GLY A 17 1.42 -2.88 -3.36
C GLY A 17 -0.06 -3.26 -3.23
N TYR A 18 -0.51 -4.28 -3.96
CA TYR A 18 -1.84 -4.86 -3.79
C TYR A 18 -2.06 -5.39 -2.36
N LEU A 19 -1.14 -6.20 -1.83
CA LEU A 19 -1.25 -6.77 -0.49
C LEU A 19 -1.21 -5.70 0.61
N ILE A 20 -0.37 -4.68 0.48
CA ILE A 20 -0.31 -3.55 1.42
C ILE A 20 -1.64 -2.80 1.42
N ARG A 21 -2.24 -2.58 0.25
CA ARG A 21 -3.55 -1.94 0.13
C ARG A 21 -4.63 -2.76 0.84
N GLU A 22 -4.69 -4.07 0.62
CA GLU A 22 -5.66 -4.94 1.27
C GLU A 22 -5.51 -4.91 2.80
N LEU A 23 -4.27 -5.03 3.30
CA LEU A 23 -3.98 -4.94 4.73
C LEU A 23 -4.34 -3.56 5.31
N ALA A 24 -4.17 -2.49 4.55
CA ALA A 24 -4.56 -1.15 4.97
C ALA A 24 -6.09 -1.05 5.13
N VAL A 25 -6.86 -1.58 4.18
CA VAL A 25 -8.33 -1.63 4.25
C VAL A 25 -8.80 -2.48 5.44
N GLU A 26 -8.20 -3.66 5.65
CA GLU A 26 -8.49 -4.50 6.82
C GLU A 26 -8.17 -3.77 8.14
N SER A 27 -7.08 -3.00 8.18
CA SER A 27 -6.70 -2.22 9.36
C SER A 27 -7.74 -1.14 9.69
N LYS A 28 -8.36 -0.52 8.67
CA LYS A 28 -9.44 0.47 8.85
C LYS A 28 -10.68 -0.17 9.48
N GLN A 29 -11.05 -1.37 9.01
CA GLN A 29 -12.16 -2.13 9.59
C GLN A 29 -11.86 -2.46 11.05
N ALA A 30 -10.67 -2.99 11.35
CA ALA A 30 -10.26 -3.31 12.71
C ALA A 30 -10.22 -2.08 13.63
N ALA A 31 -9.76 -0.93 13.15
CA ALA A 31 -9.77 0.33 13.90
C ALA A 31 -11.20 0.80 14.19
N THR A 32 -12.12 0.64 13.24
CA THR A 32 -13.53 1.01 13.39
C THR A 32 -14.25 0.12 14.40
N GLU A 33 -13.97 -1.18 14.39
CA GLU A 33 -14.59 -2.16 15.29
C GLU A 33 -14.02 -2.10 16.72
N LYS A 34 -12.70 -2.03 16.86
CA LYS A 34 -12.02 -2.14 18.17
C LYS A 34 -11.86 -0.81 18.87
N GLN A 35 -11.66 0.27 18.11
CA GLN A 35 -11.45 1.64 18.60
C GLN A 35 -10.38 1.75 19.70
N SER A 36 -9.37 0.87 19.67
CA SER A 36 -8.25 0.93 20.60
C SER A 36 -7.11 1.75 20.01
N ASP A 37 -6.32 2.39 20.87
CA ASP A 37 -5.12 3.14 20.48
C ASP A 37 -4.19 2.32 19.57
N PHE A 38 -4.06 1.01 19.86
CA PHE A 38 -3.28 0.10 19.03
C PHE A 38 -3.87 -0.05 17.63
N SER A 39 -5.18 -0.30 17.51
CA SER A 39 -5.83 -0.49 16.20
C SER A 39 -5.82 0.78 15.35
N ILE A 40 -6.02 1.95 15.97
CA ILE A 40 -5.93 3.25 15.32
C ILE A 40 -4.49 3.54 14.89
N GLY A 41 -3.51 3.29 15.77
CA GLY A 41 -2.09 3.46 15.46
C GLY A 41 -1.61 2.52 14.35
N TYR A 42 -2.13 1.30 14.30
CA TYR A 42 -1.83 0.33 13.24
C TYR A 42 -2.33 0.80 11.86
N MET A 43 -3.57 1.31 11.80
CA MET A 43 -4.13 1.94 10.60
C MET A 43 -3.34 3.17 10.16
N ALA A 44 -2.98 4.05 11.10
CA ALA A 44 -2.13 5.22 10.82
C ALA A 44 -0.73 4.82 10.30
N GLY A 45 -0.22 3.66 10.72
CA GLY A 45 1.00 3.07 10.16
C GLY A 45 0.87 2.77 8.68
N PHE A 46 -0.25 2.17 8.25
CA PHE A 46 -0.51 1.92 6.84
C PHE A 46 -0.68 3.21 6.04
N HIS A 47 -1.35 4.22 6.61
CA HIS A 47 -1.42 5.55 5.98
C HIS A 47 -0.03 6.05 5.61
N ARG A 48 0.91 6.00 6.58
CA ARG A 48 2.28 6.45 6.36
C ARG A 48 3.01 5.64 5.31
N VAL A 49 2.86 4.31 5.33
CA VAL A 49 3.53 3.40 4.39
C VAL A 49 3.02 3.61 2.97
N VAL A 50 1.70 3.64 2.75
CA VAL A 50 1.13 3.83 1.42
C VAL A 50 1.48 5.22 0.87
N SER A 51 1.39 6.26 1.69
CA SER A 51 1.79 7.61 1.30
C SER A 51 3.27 7.66 0.87
N LEU A 52 4.16 6.98 1.60
CA LEU A 52 5.57 6.89 1.23
C LEU A 52 5.76 6.16 -0.09
N MET A 53 5.04 5.05 -0.33
CA MET A 53 5.12 4.32 -1.60
C MET A 53 4.64 5.18 -2.78
N GLN A 54 3.55 5.92 -2.63
CA GLN A 54 3.04 6.83 -3.66
C GLN A 54 4.01 7.99 -3.94
N GLN A 55 4.61 8.57 -2.90
CA GLN A 55 5.65 9.60 -3.04
C GLN A 55 6.90 9.09 -3.76
N GLN A 56 7.33 7.86 -3.46
CA GLN A 56 8.44 7.24 -4.19
C GLN A 56 8.05 6.97 -5.64
N ALA A 57 6.84 6.46 -5.89
CA ALA A 57 6.36 6.21 -7.24
C ALA A 57 6.40 7.49 -8.09
N ASP A 58 5.91 8.61 -7.54
CA ASP A 58 6.01 9.93 -8.18
C ASP A 58 7.47 10.34 -8.46
N ALA A 59 8.36 10.21 -7.46
CA ALA A 59 9.77 10.56 -7.60
C ALA A 59 10.53 9.72 -8.65
N PHE A 60 10.10 8.48 -8.88
CA PHE A 60 10.66 7.58 -9.89
C PHE A 60 9.84 7.53 -11.19
N GLU A 61 8.83 8.41 -11.33
CA GLU A 61 7.91 8.45 -12.48
C GLU A 61 7.22 7.09 -12.77
N ILE A 62 6.93 6.32 -11.71
CA ILE A 62 6.24 5.04 -11.78
C ILE A 62 4.73 5.28 -11.67
N PRO A 63 3.91 4.89 -12.67
CA PRO A 63 2.46 4.95 -12.55
C PRO A 63 1.95 4.12 -11.37
N LEU A 64 1.05 4.68 -10.56
CA LEU A 64 0.51 3.96 -9.39
C LEU A 64 -0.20 2.64 -9.78
N ALA A 65 -0.76 2.55 -10.98
CA ALA A 65 -1.36 1.33 -11.51
C ALA A 65 -0.35 0.17 -11.65
N ASP A 66 0.94 0.48 -11.89
CA ASP A 66 2.00 -0.53 -11.96
C ASP A 66 2.36 -1.08 -10.57
N LEU A 67 2.02 -0.34 -9.51
CA LEU A 67 2.15 -0.74 -8.11
C LEU A 67 0.83 -1.21 -7.49
N ALA A 68 -0.26 -1.30 -8.27
CA ALA A 68 -1.62 -1.60 -7.78
C ALA A 68 -2.12 -0.64 -6.67
N LEU A 69 -1.64 0.61 -6.68
CA LEU A 69 -2.02 1.67 -5.75
C LEU A 69 -2.90 2.75 -6.41
N ASP A 70 -3.35 2.54 -7.65
CA ASP A 70 -4.24 3.46 -8.34
C ASP A 70 -5.61 3.54 -7.66
N GLY A 71 -6.16 4.77 -7.62
CA GLY A 71 -7.45 5.05 -7.00
C GLY A 71 -7.49 4.90 -5.48
N PHE A 72 -6.36 4.62 -4.82
CA PHE A 72 -6.28 4.55 -3.37
C PHE A 72 -5.75 5.87 -2.82
N ASP A 73 -6.55 6.56 -2.02
CA ASP A 73 -6.16 7.81 -1.38
C ASP A 73 -6.05 7.58 0.14
N PRO A 74 -4.83 7.52 0.70
CA PRO A 74 -4.62 7.30 2.12
C PRO A 74 -5.35 8.32 3.01
N ASP A 75 -5.44 9.58 2.57
CA ASP A 75 -6.06 10.66 3.36
C ASP A 75 -7.59 10.51 3.44
N ASN A 76 -8.20 9.75 2.54
CA ASN A 76 -9.63 9.46 2.55
C ASN A 76 -9.94 8.05 3.10
N GLU A 77 -9.09 7.07 2.81
CA GLU A 77 -9.33 5.67 3.14
C GLU A 77 -8.86 5.29 4.55
N LEU A 78 -7.88 6.02 5.12
CA LEU A 78 -7.20 5.65 6.37
C LEU A 78 -7.26 6.73 7.46
N VAL A 79 -8.35 7.49 7.51
CA VAL A 79 -8.64 8.51 8.54
C VAL A 79 -9.91 8.20 9.32
#